data_AF-A0A9X1GDY0-F1
#
_entry.id   AF-A0A9X1GDY0-F1
#
_cell.length_a   1.000
_cell.length_b   1.000
_cell.length_c   1.000
_cell.angle_alpha   90.00
_cell.angle_beta   90.00
_cell.angle_gamma   90.00
#
_symmetry.space_group_name_H-M   'P 1'
#
loop_
_entity.id
_entity.type
_entity.pdbx_description
1 polymer ?
#
loop_
_entity_poly.entity_id
_entity_poly.type
_entity_poly.pdbx_seq_one_letter_code
_entity_poly.pdbx_strand_id
1 'polypeptide(L)'
;LLAKLTPYLVQAMSTTLAESGISVQKIIVDATTSWTQFYKNIPMLLIFFLLLFSGILTSEYQNGTIINLLTKGMKRWKIFLSKWIMGILFWSVSYWCCYSITLAYTIYYWDQSIISHPFFISFTYYFFGCWLYSFILFYSAFLSSNYAVLLASGGTVILSYGAGLFSKVAEYVPTYLISSSNYLTKEIPLTDYTQSLAVSCCS
;
A
#
# COMPACT_ATOMS: atom_id res chain seq x y z
N LEU A 1 39.47 -9.40 -8.70
CA LEU A 1 39.87 -8.84 -7.39
C LEU A 1 38.68 -8.69 -6.44
N LEU A 2 37.57 -8.06 -6.83
CA LEU A 2 36.33 -7.98 -6.01
C LEU A 2 35.79 -9.35 -5.58
N ALA A 3 35.75 -10.35 -6.47
CA ALA A 3 35.22 -11.70 -6.15
C ALA A 3 36.01 -12.49 -5.09
N LYS A 4 37.29 -12.15 -4.84
CA LYS A 4 38.08 -12.76 -3.74
C LYS A 4 38.01 -11.94 -2.45
N LEU A 5 37.66 -10.65 -2.54
CA LEU A 5 37.50 -9.77 -1.39
C LEU A 5 36.14 -9.99 -0.70
N THR A 6 35.08 -10.31 -1.45
CA THR A 6 33.74 -10.58 -0.87
C THR A 6 33.74 -11.72 0.17
N PRO A 7 34.31 -12.91 -0.08
CA PRO A 7 34.32 -13.97 0.93
C PRO A 7 35.18 -13.59 2.14
N TYR A 8 36.28 -12.87 1.94
CA TYR A 8 37.15 -12.41 3.02
C TYR A 8 36.47 -11.37 3.91
N LEU A 9 35.71 -10.44 3.33
CA LEU A 9 34.91 -9.46 4.07
C LEU A 9 33.79 -10.13 4.86
N VAL A 10 33.09 -11.10 4.26
CA VAL A 10 32.05 -11.88 4.95
C VAL A 10 32.63 -12.68 6.11
N GLN A 11 33.83 -13.24 5.95
CA GLN A 11 34.52 -14.01 6.98
C GLN A 11 35.08 -13.13 8.10
N ALA A 12 35.66 -11.97 7.77
CA ALA A 12 36.15 -11.00 8.75
C ALA A 12 34.99 -10.37 9.55
N MET A 13 33.85 -10.12 8.90
CA MET A 13 32.65 -9.66 9.59
C MET A 13 32.06 -10.76 10.50
N SER A 14 32.01 -12.02 10.05
CA SER A 14 31.46 -13.10 10.86
C SER A 14 32.30 -13.41 12.11
N THR A 15 33.63 -13.31 12.02
CA THR A 15 34.53 -13.47 13.18
C THR A 15 34.40 -12.32 14.17
N THR A 16 34.30 -11.08 13.68
CA THR A 16 34.14 -9.89 14.54
C THR A 16 32.78 -9.89 15.26
N LEU A 17 31.72 -10.37 14.59
CA LEU A 17 30.39 -10.50 15.19
C LEU A 17 30.32 -11.62 16.25
N ALA A 18 31.04 -12.73 16.04
CA ALA A 18 31.11 -13.84 17.00
C ALA A 18 31.85 -13.46 18.30
N GLU A 19 32.90 -12.63 18.21
CA GLU A 19 33.64 -12.13 19.37
C GLU A 19 32.87 -11.06 20.18
N SER A 20 31.88 -10.42 19.56
CA SER A 20 31.07 -9.36 20.18
C SER A 20 29.91 -9.87 21.05
N GLY A 21 29.74 -11.19 21.22
CA GLY A 21 28.60 -11.77 21.94
C GLY A 21 27.25 -11.54 21.27
N ILE A 22 27.24 -10.94 20.06
CA ILE A 22 26.08 -10.86 19.19
C ILE A 22 25.95 -12.24 18.58
N SER A 23 25.07 -13.06 19.15
CA SER A 23 24.58 -14.24 18.45
C SER A 23 24.06 -13.75 17.10
N VAL A 24 24.80 -14.01 16.02
CA VAL A 24 24.28 -13.92 14.66
C VAL A 24 23.19 -14.98 14.61
N GLN A 25 21.99 -14.62 15.07
CA GLN A 25 20.79 -15.36 14.71
C GLN A 25 20.83 -15.35 13.19
N LYS A 26 21.19 -16.50 12.63
CA LYS A 26 21.12 -16.81 11.22
C LYS A 26 19.82 -16.18 10.75
N ILE A 27 19.91 -15.09 9.96
CA ILE A 27 18.73 -14.52 9.32
C ILE A 27 18.32 -15.62 8.36
N ILE A 28 17.44 -16.51 8.80
CA ILE A 28 16.90 -17.54 7.95
C ILE A 28 16.01 -16.77 6.99
N VAL A 29 16.54 -16.52 5.80
CA VAL A 29 15.74 -15.97 4.72
C VAL A 29 14.73 -17.06 4.43
N ASP A 30 13.53 -16.89 4.97
CA ASP A 30 12.36 -17.74 4.79
C ASP A 30 11.22 -16.94 4.15
N ALA A 31 10.12 -17.61 3.79
CA ALA A 31 8.95 -17.01 3.16
C ALA A 31 8.48 -15.71 3.87
N THR A 32 8.52 -15.66 5.20
CA THR A 32 8.16 -14.46 6.00
C THR A 32 9.01 -13.24 5.67
N THR A 33 10.29 -13.43 5.32
CA THR A 33 11.20 -12.34 4.94
C THR A 33 10.77 -11.74 3.60
N SER A 34 10.40 -12.56 2.61
CA SER A 34 9.92 -12.09 1.30
C SER A 34 8.64 -11.27 1.44
N TRP A 35 7.65 -11.76 2.21
CA TRP A 35 6.42 -11.01 2.47
C TRP A 35 6.66 -9.73 3.26
N THR A 36 7.52 -9.75 4.28
CA THR A 36 7.88 -8.55 5.04
C THR A 36 8.47 -7.47 4.13
N GLN A 37 9.29 -7.86 3.14
CA GLN A 37 9.82 -6.92 2.15
C GLN A 37 8.73 -6.36 1.25
N PHE A 38 7.77 -7.20 0.80
CA PHE A 38 6.62 -6.72 0.04
C PHE A 38 5.83 -5.65 0.81
N TYR A 39 5.42 -5.94 2.04
CA TYR A 39 4.63 -4.98 2.84
C TYR A 39 5.38 -3.72 3.24
N LYS A 40 6.72 -3.76 3.33
CA LYS A 40 7.55 -2.55 3.50
C LYS A 40 7.56 -1.66 2.26
N ASN A 41 7.50 -2.26 1.07
CA ASN A 41 7.59 -1.53 -0.21
C ASN A 41 6.22 -1.06 -0.73
N ILE A 42 5.11 -1.72 -0.37
CA ILE A 42 3.76 -1.34 -0.80
C ILE A 42 3.38 0.11 -0.44
N PRO A 43 3.65 0.62 0.78
CA PRO A 43 3.39 2.02 1.10
C PRO A 43 4.12 3.00 0.19
N MET A 44 5.36 2.67 -0.22
CA MET A 44 6.12 3.50 -1.16
C MET A 44 5.49 3.48 -2.56
N LEU A 45 5.09 2.30 -3.07
CA LEU A 45 4.33 2.17 -4.31
C LEU A 45 3.04 3.00 -4.28
N LEU A 46 2.31 2.95 -3.17
CA LEU A 46 1.09 3.71 -2.97
C LEU A 46 1.37 5.23 -3.02
N ILE A 47 2.39 5.73 -2.33
CA ILE A 47 2.75 7.16 -2.37
C ILE A 47 3.07 7.59 -3.81
N PHE A 48 3.87 6.81 -4.55
CA PHE A 48 4.17 7.11 -5.96
C PHE A 48 2.90 7.15 -6.82
N PHE A 49 2.01 6.18 -6.65
CA PHE A 49 0.72 6.14 -7.34
C PHE A 49 -0.12 7.40 -7.01
N LEU A 50 -0.25 7.76 -5.74
CA LEU A 50 -1.01 8.94 -5.32
C LEU A 50 -0.41 10.24 -5.86
N LEU A 51 0.92 10.37 -5.91
CA LEU A 51 1.59 11.54 -6.50
C LEU A 51 1.30 11.67 -8.00
N LEU A 52 1.40 10.58 -8.76
CA LEU A 52 1.10 10.55 -10.20
C LEU A 52 -0.35 10.95 -10.49
N PHE A 53 -1.28 10.49 -9.65
CA PHE A 53 -2.71 10.73 -9.85
C PHE A 53 -3.27 11.94 -9.10
N SER A 54 -2.47 12.61 -8.26
CA SER A 54 -2.87 13.83 -7.53
C SER A 54 -3.30 14.98 -8.45
N GLY A 55 -2.77 14.99 -9.67
CA GLY A 55 -3.04 15.99 -10.70
C GLY A 55 -4.23 15.68 -11.60
N ILE A 56 -4.93 14.55 -11.43
CA ILE A 56 -5.80 13.99 -12.48
C ILE A 56 -6.99 14.89 -12.89
N LEU A 57 -7.50 15.70 -11.97
CA LEU A 57 -8.58 16.66 -12.23
C LEU A 57 -8.07 18.11 -12.14
N THR A 58 -7.24 18.41 -11.13
CA THR A 58 -6.64 19.72 -10.88
C THR A 58 -5.82 20.24 -12.06
N SER A 59 -5.04 19.39 -12.74
CA SER A 59 -4.31 19.81 -13.95
C SER A 59 -5.27 20.16 -15.11
N GLU A 60 -6.38 19.45 -15.25
CA GLU A 60 -7.36 19.75 -16.30
C GLU A 60 -8.19 20.99 -15.99
N TYR A 61 -8.40 21.32 -14.71
CA TYR A 61 -8.99 22.59 -14.30
C TYR A 61 -8.08 23.75 -14.66
N GLN A 62 -6.78 23.65 -14.37
CA GLN A 62 -5.79 24.69 -14.67
C GLN A 62 -5.60 24.88 -16.18
N ASN A 63 -5.58 23.79 -16.94
CA ASN A 63 -5.40 23.81 -18.40
C ASN A 63 -6.70 24.08 -19.17
N GLY A 64 -7.84 24.26 -18.50
CA GLY A 64 -9.15 24.48 -19.12
C GLY A 64 -9.69 23.29 -19.93
N THR A 65 -9.04 22.13 -19.88
CA THR A 65 -9.40 20.96 -20.69
C THR A 65 -10.77 20.38 -20.30
N ILE A 66 -11.16 20.51 -19.04
CA ILE A 66 -12.51 20.13 -18.57
C ILE A 66 -13.60 20.91 -19.34
N ILE A 67 -13.35 22.17 -19.67
CA ILE A 67 -14.33 23.00 -20.41
C ILE A 67 -14.54 22.43 -21.82
N ASN A 68 -13.47 22.00 -22.49
CA ASN A 68 -13.55 21.37 -23.82
C ASN A 68 -14.30 20.02 -23.78
N LEU A 69 -14.22 19.29 -22.67
CA LEU A 69 -14.98 18.05 -22.48
C LEU A 69 -16.48 18.33 -22.21
N LEU A 70 -16.79 19.42 -21.50
CA LEU A 70 -18.16 19.85 -21.23
C LEU A 70 -18.86 20.41 -22.48
N THR A 71 -18.15 21.16 -23.33
CA THR A 71 -18.70 21.68 -24.60
C THR A 71 -19.05 20.56 -25.58
N LYS A 72 -18.41 19.39 -25.47
CA LYS A 72 -18.78 18.16 -26.19
C LYS A 72 -20.01 17.44 -25.63
N GLY A 73 -20.73 18.03 -24.67
CA GLY A 73 -21.98 17.50 -24.12
C GLY A 73 -21.81 16.41 -23.05
N MET A 74 -20.59 16.18 -22.54
CA MET A 74 -20.37 15.18 -21.50
C MET A 74 -20.80 15.69 -20.13
N LYS A 75 -21.56 14.88 -19.39
CA LYS A 75 -21.93 15.17 -17.99
C LYS A 75 -20.72 15.05 -17.07
N ARG A 76 -20.57 15.97 -16.11
CA ARG A 76 -19.46 16.01 -15.13
C ARG A 76 -19.24 14.67 -14.41
N TRP A 77 -20.32 13.99 -14.03
CA TRP A 77 -20.24 12.67 -13.37
C TRP A 77 -19.58 11.58 -14.23
N LYS A 78 -19.77 11.61 -15.56
CA LYS A 78 -19.14 10.63 -16.46
C LYS A 78 -17.62 10.82 -16.54
N ILE A 79 -17.15 12.08 -16.51
CA ILE A 79 -15.72 12.42 -16.51
C ILE A 79 -15.08 11.93 -15.21
N PHE A 80 -15.74 12.19 -14.07
CA PHE A 80 -15.32 11.73 -12.76
C PHE A 80 -15.25 10.19 -12.69
N LEU A 81 -16.31 9.50 -13.09
CA LEU A 81 -16.38 8.04 -13.05
C LEU A 81 -15.33 7.39 -13.95
N SER A 82 -15.09 7.94 -15.15
CA SER A 82 -14.06 7.46 -16.06
C SER A 82 -12.67 7.51 -15.43
N LYS A 83 -12.33 8.64 -14.79
CA LYS A 83 -11.04 8.82 -14.10
C LYS A 83 -10.91 7.89 -12.90
N TRP A 84 -11.99 7.73 -12.13
CA TRP A 84 -12.03 6.80 -11.02
C TRP A 84 -11.73 5.36 -11.46
N ILE A 85 -12.44 4.87 -12.49
CA ILE A 85 -12.23 3.52 -13.04
C ILE A 85 -10.79 3.36 -13.55
N MET A 86 -10.27 4.35 -14.28
CA MET A 86 -8.91 4.29 -14.82
C MET A 86 -7.86 4.18 -13.71
N GLY A 87 -7.98 4.97 -12.64
CA GLY A 87 -7.04 4.90 -11.52
C GLY A 87 -7.14 3.60 -10.73
N ILE A 88 -8.35 3.11 -10.47
CA ILE A 88 -8.55 1.82 -9.80
C ILE A 88 -7.98 0.67 -10.62
N LEU A 89 -8.19 0.66 -11.94
CA LEU A 89 -7.60 -0.35 -12.83
C LEU A 89 -6.06 -0.29 -12.80
N PHE A 90 -5.49 0.91 -12.88
CA PHE A 90 -4.04 1.08 -12.84
C PHE A 90 -3.44 0.61 -11.50
N TRP A 91 -4.07 0.97 -10.38
CA TRP A 91 -3.70 0.48 -9.05
C TRP A 91 -3.79 -1.04 -8.96
N SER A 92 -4.89 -1.62 -9.46
CA SER A 92 -5.11 -3.08 -9.46
C SER A 92 -4.00 -3.82 -10.20
N VAL A 93 -3.71 -3.41 -11.44
CA VAL A 93 -2.69 -4.07 -12.26
C VAL A 93 -1.33 -3.95 -11.60
N SER A 94 -0.97 -2.77 -11.12
CA SER A 94 0.35 -2.53 -10.49
C SER A 94 0.52 -3.34 -9.21
N TYR A 95 -0.50 -3.30 -8.33
CA TYR A 95 -0.48 -4.00 -7.04
C TYR A 95 -0.44 -5.52 -7.22
N TRP A 96 -1.34 -6.07 -8.03
CA TRP A 96 -1.42 -7.53 -8.26
C TRP A 96 -0.22 -8.05 -9.05
N CYS A 97 0.38 -7.24 -9.92
CA CYS A 97 1.65 -7.59 -10.57
C CYS A 97 2.77 -7.74 -9.53
N CYS A 98 2.95 -6.76 -8.64
CA CYS A 98 3.95 -6.84 -7.56
C CYS A 98 3.70 -8.02 -6.61
N TYR A 99 2.43 -8.27 -6.26
CA TYR A 99 2.02 -9.41 -5.44
C TYR A 99 2.37 -10.73 -6.14
N SER A 100 2.04 -10.86 -7.43
CA SER A 100 2.29 -12.09 -8.19
C SER A 100 3.78 -12.40 -8.33
N ILE A 101 4.62 -11.38 -8.53
CA ILE A 101 6.07 -11.55 -8.57
C ILE A 101 6.59 -12.04 -7.20
N THR A 102 6.11 -11.42 -6.11
CA THR A 102 6.49 -11.82 -4.74
C THR A 102 6.04 -13.24 -4.44
N LEU A 103 4.82 -13.60 -4.83
CA LEU A 103 4.26 -14.94 -4.66
C LEU A 103 5.06 -15.98 -5.45
N ALA A 104 5.33 -15.73 -6.73
CA ALA A 104 6.13 -16.61 -7.58
C ALA A 104 7.54 -16.82 -7.02
N TYR A 105 8.18 -15.74 -6.57
CA TYR A 105 9.48 -15.79 -5.90
C TYR A 105 9.42 -16.63 -4.61
N THR A 106 8.39 -16.43 -3.80
CA THR A 106 8.23 -17.15 -2.53
C THR A 106 8.01 -18.65 -2.75
N ILE A 107 7.12 -19.04 -3.68
CA ILE A 107 6.85 -20.47 -3.99
C ILE A 107 8.10 -21.15 -4.57
N TYR A 108 8.90 -20.44 -5.37
CA TYR A 108 10.07 -21.02 -6.01
C TYR A 108 11.18 -21.37 -5.01
N TYR A 109 11.36 -20.55 -3.96
CA TYR A 109 12.47 -20.69 -3.02
C TYR A 109 12.07 -21.30 -1.66
N TRP A 110 10.81 -21.19 -1.22
CA TRP A 110 10.37 -21.60 0.13
C TRP A 110 9.02 -22.30 0.16
N ASP A 111 8.84 -23.15 1.17
CA ASP A 111 7.55 -23.77 1.49
C ASP A 111 6.61 -22.73 2.16
N GLN A 112 5.35 -22.70 1.71
CA GLN A 112 4.34 -21.73 2.17
C GLN A 112 3.56 -22.18 3.40
N SER A 113 3.85 -23.37 3.94
CA SER A 113 3.19 -23.93 5.13
C SER A 113 3.26 -23.04 6.38
N ILE A 114 4.20 -22.08 6.42
CA ILE A 114 4.43 -21.16 7.53
C ILE A 114 3.47 -19.95 7.50
N ILE A 115 2.79 -19.68 6.37
CA ILE A 115 1.99 -18.46 6.17
C ILE A 115 0.51 -18.81 6.02
N SER A 116 -0.28 -18.53 7.06
CA SER A 116 -1.67 -18.96 7.12
C SER A 116 -2.57 -18.28 6.08
N HIS A 117 -2.50 -16.95 5.92
CA HIS A 117 -3.44 -16.19 5.06
C HIS A 117 -2.80 -15.00 4.31
N PRO A 118 -1.84 -15.22 3.38
CA PRO A 118 -1.16 -14.13 2.66
C PRO A 118 -2.12 -13.33 1.76
N PHE A 119 -3.11 -14.01 1.16
CA PHE A 119 -4.08 -13.39 0.26
C PHE A 119 -5.00 -12.40 0.99
N PHE A 120 -5.48 -12.73 2.20
CA PHE A 120 -6.37 -11.86 2.97
C PHE A 120 -5.68 -10.56 3.40
N ILE A 121 -4.44 -10.67 3.89
CA ILE A 121 -3.63 -9.50 4.30
C ILE A 121 -3.34 -8.61 3.08
N SER A 122 -2.99 -9.22 1.94
CA SER A 122 -2.77 -8.47 0.70
C SER A 122 -4.04 -7.83 0.15
N PHE A 123 -5.20 -8.46 0.30
CA PHE A 123 -6.48 -7.90 -0.11
C PHE A 123 -6.85 -6.66 0.72
N THR A 124 -6.66 -6.74 2.03
CA THR A 124 -6.87 -5.66 2.99
C THR A 124 -6.03 -4.41 2.64
N TYR A 125 -4.76 -4.58 2.28
CA TYR A 125 -3.90 -3.49 1.81
C TYR A 125 -4.34 -2.91 0.46
N TYR A 126 -4.77 -3.76 -0.47
CA TYR A 126 -5.29 -3.33 -1.76
C TYR A 126 -6.51 -2.42 -1.59
N PHE A 127 -7.44 -2.80 -0.70
CA PHE A 127 -8.63 -2.00 -0.37
C PHE A 127 -8.29 -0.65 0.23
N PHE A 128 -7.30 -0.59 1.12
CA PHE A 128 -6.82 0.67 1.67
C PHE A 128 -6.31 1.63 0.57
N GLY A 129 -5.61 1.10 -0.45
CA GLY A 129 -5.18 1.88 -1.61
C GLY A 129 -6.35 2.42 -2.44
N CYS A 130 -7.37 1.59 -2.69
CA CYS A 130 -8.60 2.01 -3.40
C CYS A 130 -9.37 3.11 -2.65
N TRP A 131 -9.47 2.96 -1.33
CA TRP A 131 -10.09 3.94 -0.44
C TRP A 131 -9.37 5.29 -0.52
N LEU A 132 -8.04 5.29 -0.38
CA LEU A 132 -7.25 6.53 -0.47
C LEU A 132 -7.34 7.21 -1.82
N TYR A 133 -7.32 6.43 -2.90
CA TYR A 133 -7.47 6.98 -4.25
C TYR A 133 -8.82 7.65 -4.44
N SER A 134 -9.88 7.06 -3.91
CA SER A 134 -11.23 7.63 -3.95
C SER A 134 -11.30 8.96 -3.21
N PHE A 135 -10.63 9.09 -2.05
CA PHE A 135 -10.48 10.35 -1.33
C PHE A 135 -9.69 11.41 -2.09
N ILE A 136 -8.60 11.03 -2.78
CA ILE A 136 -7.87 11.97 -3.64
C ILE A 136 -8.79 12.53 -4.72
N LEU A 137 -9.49 11.65 -5.45
CA LEU A 137 -10.37 12.07 -6.53
C LEU A 137 -11.53 12.96 -6.00
N PHE A 138 -12.07 12.62 -4.83
CA PHE A 138 -13.08 13.43 -4.13
C PHE A 138 -12.54 14.82 -3.79
N TYR A 139 -11.37 14.92 -3.16
CA TYR A 139 -10.77 16.23 -2.84
C TYR A 139 -10.39 17.02 -4.07
N SER A 140 -9.94 16.38 -5.15
CA SER A 140 -9.67 17.04 -6.43
C SER A 140 -10.92 17.62 -7.10
N ALA A 141 -12.13 17.23 -6.69
CA ALA A 141 -13.36 17.84 -7.18
C ALA A 141 -13.63 19.22 -6.55
N PHE A 142 -13.13 19.46 -5.33
CA PHE A 142 -13.33 20.72 -4.58
C PHE A 142 -12.10 21.62 -4.59
N LEU A 143 -10.91 21.05 -4.68
CA LEU A 143 -9.63 21.75 -4.62
C LEU A 143 -9.03 21.85 -6.02
N SER A 144 -8.49 23.02 -6.38
CA SER A 144 -7.87 23.30 -7.68
C SER A 144 -6.34 23.16 -7.69
N SER A 145 -5.73 22.85 -6.54
CA SER A 145 -4.28 22.72 -6.36
C SER A 145 -3.88 21.28 -6.00
N ASN A 146 -2.90 20.72 -6.71
CA ASN A 146 -2.38 19.37 -6.47
C ASN A 146 -1.88 19.20 -5.03
N TYR A 147 -1.13 20.19 -4.53
CA TYR A 147 -0.58 20.18 -3.18
C TYR A 147 -1.69 20.18 -2.12
N ALA A 148 -2.78 20.92 -2.34
CA ALA A 148 -3.91 20.96 -1.42
C ALA A 148 -4.64 19.61 -1.36
N VAL A 149 -4.81 18.94 -2.51
CA VAL A 149 -5.40 17.59 -2.58
C VAL A 149 -4.55 16.55 -1.84
N LEU A 150 -3.23 16.59 -2.04
CA LEU A 150 -2.29 15.71 -1.34
C LEU A 150 -2.27 15.95 0.16
N LEU A 151 -2.30 17.21 0.61
CA LEU A 151 -2.37 17.55 2.02
C LEU A 151 -3.70 17.13 2.65
N ALA A 152 -4.82 17.30 1.95
CA ALA A 152 -6.14 16.89 2.44
C ALA A 152 -6.23 15.37 2.58
N SER A 153 -5.78 14.61 1.58
CA SER A 153 -5.74 13.14 1.62
C SER A 153 -4.71 12.59 2.61
N GLY A 154 -3.54 13.22 2.75
CA GLY A 154 -2.59 12.88 3.82
C GLY A 154 -3.18 13.17 5.21
N GLY A 155 -3.89 14.28 5.35
CA GLY A 155 -4.60 14.67 6.56
C GLY A 155 -5.67 13.65 6.97
N THR A 156 -6.44 13.09 6.02
CA THR A 156 -7.41 12.03 6.35
C THR A 156 -6.74 10.75 6.83
N VAL A 157 -5.56 10.40 6.32
CA VAL A 157 -4.77 9.27 6.83
C VAL A 157 -4.31 9.52 8.26
N ILE A 158 -3.84 10.73 8.57
CA ILE A 158 -3.39 11.08 9.93
C ILE A 158 -4.57 11.09 10.91
N LEU A 159 -5.71 11.65 10.50
CA LEU A 159 -6.93 11.67 11.32
C LEU A 159 -7.48 10.26 11.56
N SER A 160 -7.50 9.42 10.53
CA SER A 160 -7.89 8.01 10.68
C SER A 160 -6.92 7.28 11.61
N TYR A 161 -5.60 7.41 11.41
CA TYR A 161 -4.62 6.83 12.32
C TYR A 161 -4.82 7.28 13.78
N GLY A 162 -5.07 8.58 14.01
CA GLY A 162 -5.38 9.11 15.34
C GLY A 162 -6.66 8.55 15.94
N ALA A 163 -7.73 8.40 15.14
CA ALA A 163 -8.97 7.76 15.57
C ALA A 163 -8.74 6.28 15.92
N GLY A 164 -7.83 5.59 15.23
CA GLY A 164 -7.47 4.20 15.47
C GLY A 164 -6.73 3.95 16.79
N LEU A 165 -6.23 4.99 17.47
CA LEU A 165 -5.62 4.85 18.80
C LEU A 165 -6.66 4.59 19.90
N PHE A 166 -7.93 4.91 19.65
CA PHE A 166 -9.02 4.62 20.58
C PHE A 166 -9.52 3.19 20.33
N SER A 167 -9.40 2.31 21.33
CA SER A 167 -9.74 0.89 21.24
C SER A 167 -11.16 0.60 20.74
N LYS A 168 -12.13 1.49 20.99
CA LYS A 168 -13.52 1.36 20.51
C LYS A 168 -13.72 1.71 19.04
N VAL A 169 -12.82 2.50 18.46
CA VAL A 169 -12.94 3.00 17.07
C VAL A 169 -11.96 2.29 16.15
N ALA A 170 -10.89 1.71 16.69
CA ALA A 170 -9.84 1.00 15.97
C ALA A 170 -10.38 0.04 14.88
N GLU A 171 -11.40 -0.77 15.20
CA GLU A 171 -12.00 -1.75 14.27
C GLU A 171 -12.75 -1.13 13.09
N TYR A 172 -13.13 0.16 13.17
CA TYR A 172 -13.87 0.86 12.11
C TYR A 172 -12.97 1.70 11.21
N VAL A 173 -11.71 1.91 11.58
CA VAL A 173 -10.84 2.82 10.84
C VAL A 173 -10.15 2.11 9.68
N PRO A 174 -10.11 2.69 8.46
CA PRO A 174 -9.39 2.15 7.31
C PRO A 174 -7.89 1.89 7.55
N THR A 175 -7.25 2.64 8.45
CA THR A 175 -5.83 2.43 8.81
C THR A 175 -5.59 1.15 9.61
N TYR A 176 -6.63 0.56 10.20
CA TYR A 176 -6.56 -0.76 10.83
C TYR A 176 -6.24 -1.85 9.80
N LEU A 177 -6.69 -1.69 8.55
CA LEU A 177 -6.37 -2.59 7.43
C LEU A 177 -4.85 -2.74 7.24
N ILE A 178 -4.09 -1.65 7.32
CA ILE A 178 -2.62 -1.67 7.19
C ILE A 178 -1.96 -2.45 8.33
N SER A 179 -2.57 -2.42 9.53
CA SER A 179 -2.03 -3.11 10.71
C SER A 179 -2.09 -4.63 10.59
N SER A 180 -2.84 -5.18 9.63
CA SER A 180 -2.90 -6.61 9.33
C SER A 180 -1.54 -7.22 8.93
N SER A 181 -0.61 -6.43 8.39
CA SER A 181 0.74 -6.91 8.04
C SER A 181 1.56 -7.36 9.26
N ASN A 182 1.27 -6.83 10.45
CA ASN A 182 1.97 -7.26 11.68
C ASN A 182 1.58 -8.68 12.12
N TYR A 183 0.53 -9.25 11.55
CA TYR A 183 0.01 -10.58 11.88
C TYR A 183 0.40 -11.66 10.85
N LEU A 184 1.40 -11.40 10.00
CA LEU A 184 1.88 -12.36 8.99
C LEU A 184 2.26 -13.75 9.54
N THR A 185 2.56 -13.85 10.83
CA THR A 185 3.03 -15.08 11.51
C THR A 185 2.12 -15.54 12.66
N LYS A 186 0.97 -14.88 12.86
CA LYS A 186 0.01 -15.22 13.93
C LYS A 186 -1.38 -15.46 13.32
N GLU A 187 -2.15 -16.36 13.92
CA GLU A 187 -3.54 -16.55 13.53
C GLU A 187 -4.34 -15.25 13.75
N ILE A 188 -5.04 -14.82 12.70
CA ILE A 188 -5.89 -13.64 12.72
C ILE A 188 -7.32 -14.10 13.02
N PRO A 189 -8.01 -13.54 14.04
CA PRO A 189 -9.46 -13.62 14.08
C PRO A 189 -10.02 -12.77 12.92
N LEU A 190 -10.39 -13.43 11.83
CA LEU A 190 -10.87 -12.81 10.57
C LEU A 190 -12.12 -11.94 10.77
N THR A 191 -12.82 -12.07 11.89
CA THR A 191 -14.04 -11.32 12.25
C THR A 191 -13.79 -9.82 12.45
N ASP A 192 -12.63 -9.42 12.98
CA ASP A 192 -12.40 -8.04 13.45
C ASP A 192 -12.15 -7.07 12.28
N TYR A 193 -11.76 -7.58 11.10
CA TYR A 193 -11.46 -6.76 9.92
C TYR A 193 -12.68 -6.50 9.02
N THR A 194 -13.77 -7.23 9.22
CA THR A 194 -15.00 -7.09 8.40
C THR A 194 -15.64 -5.72 8.56
N GLN A 195 -15.56 -5.13 9.75
CA GLN A 195 -16.11 -3.81 10.06
C GLN A 195 -15.32 -2.69 9.37
N SER A 196 -13.98 -2.74 9.43
CA SER A 196 -13.11 -1.79 8.72
C SER A 196 -13.28 -1.86 7.21
N LEU A 197 -13.40 -3.07 6.64
CA LEU A 197 -13.69 -3.27 5.22
C LEU A 197 -15.06 -2.69 4.82
N ALA A 198 -16.10 -2.89 5.64
CA ALA A 198 -17.43 -2.34 5.39
C ALA A 198 -17.41 -0.80 5.40
N VAL A 199 -16.72 -0.18 6.36
CA VAL A 199 -16.59 1.27 6.43
C VAL A 199 -15.85 1.82 5.21
N SER A 200 -14.71 1.22 4.83
CA SER A 200 -13.97 1.63 3.63
C SER A 200 -14.75 1.48 2.33
N CYS A 201 -15.68 0.53 2.23
CA CYS A 201 -16.57 0.39 1.08
C CYS A 201 -17.72 1.40 1.06
N CYS A 202 -18.20 1.83 2.24
CA CYS A 202 -19.33 2.76 2.36
C CYS A 202 -18.92 4.24 2.32
N SER A 203 -17.68 4.57 2.66
CA SER A 203 -17.11 5.93 2.65
C SER A 203 -16.51 6.29 1.29
#